data_AF-F4PFT1-F1
#
_entry.id   AF-F4PFT1-F1
#
_cell.length_a   1.000
_cell.length_b   1.000
_cell.length_c   1.000
_cell.angle_alpha   90.00
_cell.angle_beta   90.00
_cell.angle_gamma   90.00
#
_symmetry.space_group_name_H-M   'P 1'
#
loop_
_entity.id
_entity.type
_entity.pdbx_description
1 polymer ?
#
loop_
_entity_poly.entity_id
_entity_poly.type
_entity_poly.pdbx_seq_one_letter_code
_entity_poly.pdbx_strand_id
1 'polypeptide(L)'
;TIAAEDVLQDMGVFSMVSSDAQAMGRIGEVVLRTWQTADKMKKQVGIMKGDHKYGDNNRVKRYVAKYTINPAITHGIAEYVGSIEVGKVADLVLWDPKFFAAKPEMILKNGLIVQSLMGDANATIPTPQPMIYRPMYASVGKAIGKSSFTFISQAAHDNKVHEQLGLEKQIRPVRGIRNLTKKDMKLNSETPDISVDPQTYEVKINGEVITCDPVDTVPIGQRYFLF
;
A
#
# COMPACT_ATOMS: atom_id res chain seq x y z
N THR A 1 -15.82 5.59 16.83
CA THR A 1 -14.81 6.10 15.87
C THR A 1 -14.41 5.11 14.79
N ILE A 2 -14.23 3.80 15.05
CA ILE A 2 -13.83 2.81 14.00
C ILE A 2 -14.77 2.80 12.79
N ALA A 3 -16.09 2.81 13.00
CA ALA A 3 -17.05 2.87 11.89
C ALA A 3 -16.90 4.16 11.05
N ALA A 4 -16.51 5.28 11.67
CA ALA A 4 -16.27 6.52 10.96
C ALA A 4 -14.95 6.47 10.15
N GLU A 5 -13.94 5.72 10.60
CA GLU A 5 -12.68 5.55 9.87
C GLU A 5 -12.90 4.98 8.47
N ASP A 6 -13.74 3.96 8.31
CA ASP A 6 -14.03 3.38 6.99
C ASP A 6 -14.61 4.42 6.04
N VAL A 7 -15.53 5.26 6.51
CA VAL A 7 -16.11 6.32 5.71
C VAL A 7 -15.10 7.44 5.42
N LEU A 8 -14.27 7.81 6.39
CA LEU A 8 -13.18 8.79 6.21
C LEU A 8 -12.15 8.30 5.18
N GLN A 9 -11.89 6.99 5.11
CA GLN A 9 -11.08 6.38 4.06
C GLN A 9 -11.77 6.53 2.70
N ASP A 10 -13.07 6.20 2.58
CA ASP A 10 -13.78 6.30 1.29
C ASP A 10 -13.94 7.74 0.81
N MET A 11 -14.10 8.69 1.73
CA MET A 11 -14.18 10.13 1.44
C MET A 11 -12.83 10.71 0.99
N GLY A 12 -11.71 10.04 1.28
CA GLY A 12 -10.38 10.58 1.01
C GLY A 12 -9.91 11.59 2.07
N VAL A 13 -10.47 11.51 3.28
CA VAL A 13 -9.99 12.24 4.46
C VAL A 13 -8.77 11.53 5.06
N PHE A 14 -8.76 10.19 5.08
CA PHE A 14 -7.55 9.45 5.40
C PHE A 14 -6.78 9.15 4.12
N SER A 15 -5.51 9.55 4.08
CA SER A 15 -4.71 9.54 2.85
C SER A 15 -3.84 8.31 2.67
N MET A 16 -3.63 7.54 3.73
CA MET A 16 -2.71 6.42 3.76
C MET A 16 -3.24 5.27 4.62
N VAL A 17 -2.76 4.07 4.32
CA VAL A 17 -2.95 2.87 5.14
C VAL A 17 -1.56 2.30 5.45
N SER A 18 -1.34 1.88 6.69
CA SER A 18 -0.10 1.26 7.13
C SER A 18 -0.40 0.01 7.97
N SER A 19 0.63 -0.77 8.30
CA SER A 19 0.46 -2.07 8.96
C SER A 19 0.45 -2.01 10.48
N ASP A 20 1.19 -1.09 11.09
CA ASP A 20 1.60 -1.15 12.49
C ASP A 20 2.17 -2.53 12.91
N ALA A 21 3.13 -3.01 12.10
CA ALA A 21 3.60 -4.40 12.11
C ALA A 21 4.02 -4.90 13.49
N GLN A 22 3.32 -5.94 13.98
CA GLN A 22 3.55 -6.58 15.29
C GLN A 22 3.35 -5.65 16.51
N ALA A 23 2.86 -4.43 16.30
CA ALA A 23 2.59 -3.43 17.33
C ALA A 23 1.16 -2.92 17.20
N MET A 24 0.18 -3.83 17.19
CA MET A 24 -1.26 -3.59 16.93
C MET A 24 -1.69 -3.69 15.46
N GLY A 25 -0.84 -4.20 14.56
CA GLY A 25 -1.31 -4.61 13.25
C GLY A 25 -0.42 -5.61 12.52
N ARG A 26 -0.72 -5.82 11.23
CA ARG A 26 -0.31 -7.00 10.44
C ARG A 26 0.42 -6.59 9.17
N ILE A 27 1.71 -6.93 9.09
CA ILE A 27 2.60 -6.52 7.98
C ILE A 27 2.14 -7.02 6.61
N GLY A 28 1.58 -8.24 6.54
CA GLY A 28 1.11 -8.87 5.30
C GLY A 28 -0.27 -8.38 4.84
N GLU A 29 -0.90 -7.45 5.56
CA GLU A 29 -2.31 -7.13 5.39
C GLU A 29 -2.61 -5.70 4.93
N VAL A 30 -1.60 -4.86 4.66
CA VAL A 30 -1.83 -3.47 4.22
C VAL A 30 -2.65 -3.41 2.93
N VAL A 31 -2.23 -4.19 1.93
CA VAL A 31 -2.90 -4.21 0.62
C VAL A 31 -4.29 -4.83 0.77
N LEU A 32 -4.43 -6.04 1.35
CA LEU A 32 -5.75 -6.68 1.42
C LEU A 32 -6.76 -5.85 2.23
N ARG A 33 -6.38 -5.26 3.36
CA ARG A 33 -7.30 -4.48 4.20
C ARG A 33 -7.76 -3.23 3.47
N THR A 34 -6.88 -2.58 2.71
CA THR A 34 -7.25 -1.46 1.85
C THR A 34 -8.38 -1.84 0.89
N TRP A 35 -8.28 -3.01 0.24
CA TRP A 35 -9.30 -3.46 -0.73
C TRP A 35 -10.56 -4.02 -0.06
N GLN A 36 -10.46 -4.61 1.14
CA GLN A 36 -11.63 -4.99 1.94
C GLN A 36 -12.44 -3.76 2.36
N THR A 37 -11.79 -2.68 2.79
CA THR A 37 -12.47 -1.42 3.10
C THR A 37 -13.13 -0.84 1.84
N ALA A 38 -12.44 -0.82 0.70
CA ALA A 38 -13.02 -0.35 -0.57
C ALA A 38 -14.27 -1.14 -0.98
N ASP A 39 -14.25 -2.48 -0.84
CA ASP A 39 -15.41 -3.35 -1.10
C ASP A 39 -16.56 -3.09 -0.13
N LYS A 40 -16.28 -3.02 1.17
CA LYS A 40 -17.28 -2.71 2.20
C LYS A 40 -17.97 -1.37 1.91
N MET A 41 -17.18 -0.33 1.61
CA MET A 41 -17.69 1.00 1.33
C MET A 41 -18.50 1.04 0.04
N LYS A 42 -18.12 0.27 -0.99
CA LYS A 42 -18.99 0.11 -2.18
C LYS A 42 -20.34 -0.51 -1.82
N LYS A 43 -20.37 -1.55 -0.99
CA LYS A 43 -21.60 -2.25 -0.62
C LYS A 43 -22.54 -1.39 0.23
N GLN A 44 -22.00 -0.56 1.11
CA GLN A 44 -22.80 0.23 2.06
C GLN A 44 -23.09 1.66 1.55
N VAL A 45 -22.11 2.33 0.92
CA VAL A 45 -22.23 3.71 0.45
C VAL A 45 -22.65 3.78 -1.03
N GLY A 46 -22.40 2.71 -1.79
CA GLY A 46 -22.77 2.63 -3.21
C GLY A 46 -21.67 3.12 -4.16
N ILE A 47 -22.08 3.52 -5.37
CA ILE A 47 -21.18 3.94 -6.46
C ILE A 47 -20.57 5.31 -6.11
N MET A 48 -19.24 5.42 -6.21
CA MET A 48 -18.54 6.67 -5.98
C MET A 48 -18.85 7.71 -7.07
N LYS A 49 -18.87 9.00 -6.71
CA LYS A 49 -19.04 10.09 -7.68
C LYS A 49 -18.00 9.98 -8.82
N GLY A 50 -18.49 9.96 -10.06
CA GLY A 50 -17.66 9.82 -11.26
C GLY A 50 -17.41 8.38 -11.70
N ASP A 51 -17.76 7.39 -10.88
CA ASP A 51 -17.82 5.98 -11.27
C ASP A 51 -19.18 5.63 -11.87
N HIS A 52 -19.30 4.43 -12.44
CA HIS A 52 -20.51 3.94 -13.08
C HIS A 52 -20.78 2.49 -12.71
N LYS A 53 -21.96 1.96 -13.07
CA LYS A 53 -22.40 0.61 -12.70
C LYS A 53 -21.39 -0.51 -12.97
N TYR A 54 -20.60 -0.40 -14.04
CA TYR A 54 -19.68 -1.44 -14.49
C TYR A 54 -18.20 -1.19 -14.12
N GLY A 55 -17.90 -0.20 -13.29
CA GLY A 55 -16.51 0.16 -13.03
C GLY A 55 -16.36 1.19 -11.92
N ASP A 56 -15.42 0.88 -11.03
CA ASP A 56 -15.15 1.61 -9.79
C ASP A 56 -13.80 2.35 -9.85
N ASN A 57 -13.42 2.84 -11.04
CA ASN A 57 -12.06 3.29 -11.32
C ASN A 57 -11.60 4.42 -10.39
N ASN A 58 -12.47 5.36 -10.04
CA ASN A 58 -12.13 6.45 -9.14
C ASN A 58 -11.94 5.95 -7.71
N ARG A 59 -12.80 5.05 -7.22
CA ARG A 59 -12.57 4.38 -5.93
C ARG A 59 -11.27 3.57 -5.96
N VAL A 60 -11.04 2.77 -7.00
CA VAL A 60 -9.81 1.98 -7.16
C VAL A 60 -8.56 2.87 -7.13
N LYS A 61 -8.55 3.97 -7.90
CA LYS A 61 -7.44 4.93 -7.91
C LYS A 61 -7.25 5.61 -6.54
N ARG A 62 -8.33 6.00 -5.86
CA ARG A 62 -8.28 6.59 -4.52
C ARG A 62 -7.62 5.65 -3.52
N TYR A 63 -7.98 4.37 -3.54
CA TYR A 63 -7.49 3.38 -2.56
C TYR A 63 -6.08 2.88 -2.86
N VAL A 64 -5.72 2.63 -4.13
CA VAL A 64 -4.34 2.24 -4.46
C VAL A 64 -3.34 3.32 -4.07
N ALA A 65 -3.71 4.61 -4.17
CA ALA A 65 -2.86 5.72 -3.75
C ALA A 65 -2.49 5.67 -2.26
N LYS A 66 -3.32 5.06 -1.40
CA LYS A 66 -3.15 5.02 0.06
C LYS A 66 -1.94 4.20 0.52
N TYR A 67 -1.54 3.18 -0.26
CA TYR A 67 -0.38 2.34 0.08
C TYR A 67 0.73 2.40 -0.98
N THR A 68 0.61 3.27 -1.99
CA THR A 68 1.62 3.46 -3.04
C THR A 68 2.18 4.88 -3.02
N ILE A 69 1.52 5.84 -3.66
CA ILE A 69 2.09 7.16 -3.90
C ILE A 69 2.01 8.08 -2.66
N ASN A 70 0.95 8.02 -1.87
CA ASN A 70 0.79 8.92 -0.72
C ASN A 70 1.83 8.66 0.40
N PRO A 71 2.14 7.40 0.75
CA PRO A 71 3.28 7.12 1.64
C PRO A 71 4.60 7.63 1.06
N ALA A 72 4.82 7.44 -0.24
CA ALA A 72 6.05 7.89 -0.89
C ALA A 72 6.20 9.43 -0.88
N ILE A 73 5.11 10.17 -1.07
CA ILE A 73 5.09 11.64 -0.99
C ILE A 73 5.39 12.06 0.45
N THR A 74 4.65 11.50 1.42
CA THR A 74 4.78 11.86 2.84
C THR A 74 6.19 11.66 3.36
N HIS A 75 6.86 10.59 2.92
CA HIS A 75 8.23 10.27 3.35
C HIS A 75 9.33 10.82 2.42
N GLY A 76 8.99 11.59 1.38
CA GLY A 76 9.98 12.30 0.56
C GLY A 76 10.76 11.41 -0.39
N ILE A 77 10.14 10.31 -0.82
CA ILE A 77 10.73 9.29 -1.71
C ILE A 77 9.94 9.08 -2.99
N ALA A 78 8.90 9.91 -3.24
CA ALA A 78 8.00 9.80 -4.38
C ALA A 78 8.68 9.95 -5.76
N GLU A 79 9.86 10.55 -5.82
CA GLU A 79 10.66 10.59 -7.05
C GLU A 79 11.21 9.22 -7.43
N TYR A 80 11.45 8.37 -6.44
CA TYR A 80 12.07 7.07 -6.65
C TYR A 80 11.05 5.95 -6.78
N VAL A 81 9.99 5.97 -5.97
CA VAL A 81 9.03 4.87 -5.81
C VAL A 81 7.58 5.38 -5.70
N GLY A 82 6.63 4.44 -5.56
CA GLY A 82 5.25 4.73 -5.18
C GLY A 82 4.26 4.78 -6.34
N SER A 83 4.69 4.62 -7.58
CA SER A 83 3.81 4.55 -8.75
C SER A 83 4.55 4.03 -9.98
N ILE A 84 3.78 3.62 -10.99
CA ILE A 84 4.31 3.21 -12.30
C ILE A 84 4.38 4.46 -13.17
N GLU A 85 5.51 5.16 -13.11
CA GLU A 85 5.79 6.39 -13.87
C GLU A 85 7.21 6.32 -14.45
N VAL A 86 7.40 6.84 -15.66
CA VAL A 86 8.72 6.89 -16.31
C VAL A 86 9.70 7.66 -15.42
N GLY A 87 10.91 7.11 -15.24
CA GLY A 87 11.95 7.68 -14.39
C GLY A 87 11.99 7.13 -12.95
N LYS A 88 10.92 6.48 -12.49
CA LYS A 88 10.90 5.77 -11.20
C LYS A 88 11.52 4.38 -11.31
N VAL A 89 11.89 3.80 -10.17
CA VAL A 89 12.42 2.43 -10.12
C VAL A 89 11.35 1.43 -10.54
N ALA A 90 11.76 0.37 -11.23
CA ALA A 90 10.88 -0.73 -11.63
C ALA A 90 10.60 -1.69 -10.45
N ASP A 91 10.01 -1.15 -9.39
CA ASP A 91 9.44 -1.92 -8.28
C ASP A 91 7.98 -2.25 -8.62
N LEU A 92 7.74 -3.47 -9.08
CA LEU A 92 6.48 -3.89 -9.66
C LEU A 92 5.96 -5.15 -8.97
N VAL A 93 4.64 -5.27 -8.88
CA VAL A 93 3.98 -6.47 -8.35
C VAL A 93 2.99 -6.96 -9.40
N LEU A 94 3.15 -8.19 -9.83
CA LEU A 94 2.27 -8.83 -10.80
C LEU A 94 1.21 -9.64 -10.05
N TRP A 95 -0.02 -9.54 -10.52
CA TRP A 95 -1.18 -10.20 -9.95
C TRP A 95 -1.93 -10.93 -11.06
N ASP A 96 -2.25 -12.19 -10.82
CA ASP A 96 -3.39 -12.81 -11.49
C ASP A 96 -4.66 -12.13 -10.92
N PRO A 97 -5.59 -11.62 -11.77
CA PRO A 97 -6.79 -10.94 -11.31
C PRO A 97 -7.59 -11.70 -10.24
N LYS A 98 -7.65 -13.03 -10.30
CA LYS A 98 -8.40 -13.82 -9.30
C LYS A 98 -7.77 -13.79 -7.90
N PHE A 99 -6.49 -13.43 -7.81
CA PHE A 99 -5.71 -13.33 -6.57
C PHE A 99 -5.30 -11.88 -6.24
N PHE A 100 -5.80 -10.90 -6.98
CA PHE A 100 -5.50 -9.49 -6.75
C PHE A 100 -5.70 -9.13 -5.27
N ALA A 101 -4.71 -8.43 -4.70
CA ALA A 101 -4.62 -8.03 -3.30
C ALA A 101 -4.50 -9.17 -2.26
N ALA A 102 -4.74 -10.42 -2.63
CA ALA A 102 -4.60 -11.58 -1.77
C ALA A 102 -3.16 -12.11 -1.77
N LYS A 103 -2.71 -12.54 -2.95
CA LYS A 103 -1.46 -13.30 -3.16
C LYS A 103 -0.88 -12.94 -4.52
N PRO A 104 0.16 -12.07 -4.61
CA PRO A 104 0.76 -11.71 -5.90
C PRO A 104 1.46 -12.91 -6.53
N GLU A 105 1.59 -12.91 -7.86
CA GLU A 105 2.34 -13.97 -8.55
C GLU A 105 3.85 -13.74 -8.43
N MET A 106 4.27 -12.48 -8.60
CA MET A 106 5.68 -12.10 -8.72
C MET A 106 5.91 -10.69 -8.18
N ILE A 107 7.02 -10.50 -7.49
CA ILE A 107 7.46 -9.21 -6.92
C ILE A 107 8.82 -8.88 -7.51
N LEU A 108 8.93 -7.72 -8.15
CA LEU A 108 10.13 -7.19 -8.76
C LEU A 108 10.64 -6.00 -7.94
N LYS A 109 11.97 -5.92 -7.82
CA LYS A 109 12.68 -4.77 -7.28
C LYS A 109 13.73 -4.33 -8.29
N ASN A 110 13.66 -3.08 -8.73
CA ASN A 110 14.52 -2.53 -9.78
C ASN A 110 14.59 -3.44 -11.04
N GLY A 111 13.43 -3.94 -11.49
CA GLY A 111 13.30 -4.78 -12.67
C GLY A 111 13.72 -6.24 -12.49
N LEU A 112 14.19 -6.64 -11.30
CA LEU A 112 14.63 -8.01 -11.01
C LEU A 112 13.68 -8.69 -10.03
N ILE A 113 13.39 -9.96 -10.24
CA ILE A 113 12.45 -10.71 -9.40
C ILE A 113 13.11 -11.03 -8.05
N VAL A 114 12.48 -10.57 -6.96
CA VAL A 114 12.92 -10.86 -5.58
C VAL A 114 12.14 -11.99 -4.94
N GLN A 115 10.89 -12.19 -5.34
CA GLN A 115 10.02 -13.23 -4.80
C GLN A 115 8.98 -13.62 -5.84
N SER A 116 8.68 -14.92 -5.93
CA SER A 116 7.67 -15.45 -6.87
C SER A 116 6.98 -16.65 -6.25
N LEU A 117 5.75 -16.91 -6.68
CA LEU A 117 5.11 -18.21 -6.47
C LEU A 117 5.82 -19.25 -7.34
N MET A 118 6.29 -20.34 -6.73
CA MET A 118 7.12 -21.34 -7.40
C MET A 118 6.86 -22.73 -6.84
N GLY A 119 6.77 -23.71 -7.75
CA GLY A 119 6.48 -25.11 -7.48
C GLY A 119 7.64 -25.89 -6.90
N ASP A 120 7.61 -27.20 -7.10
CA ASP A 120 8.74 -28.08 -6.83
C ASP A 120 9.93 -27.75 -7.74
N ALA A 121 11.10 -27.50 -7.13
CA ALA A 121 12.32 -27.16 -7.85
C ALA A 121 12.93 -28.35 -8.61
N ASN A 122 12.55 -29.59 -8.27
CA ASN A 122 12.99 -30.79 -8.97
C ASN A 122 12.03 -31.24 -10.08
N ALA A 123 10.89 -30.56 -10.25
CA ALA A 123 9.94 -30.88 -11.29
C ALA A 123 10.42 -30.42 -12.69
N THR A 124 9.80 -30.95 -13.74
CA THR A 124 10.19 -30.66 -15.14
C THR A 124 9.81 -29.25 -15.61
N ILE A 125 8.90 -28.58 -14.90
CA ILE A 125 8.39 -27.23 -15.15
C ILE A 125 8.11 -26.55 -13.80
N PRO A 126 7.93 -25.21 -13.72
CA PRO A 126 7.87 -24.49 -12.42
C PRO A 126 6.52 -24.54 -11.69
N THR A 127 5.48 -25.14 -12.28
CA THR A 127 4.09 -25.14 -11.78
C THR A 127 3.62 -26.36 -10.97
N PRO A 128 4.29 -27.54 -10.98
CA PRO A 128 3.94 -28.67 -10.14
C PRO A 128 4.05 -28.33 -8.65
N GLN A 129 3.13 -28.87 -7.87
CA GLN A 129 3.00 -28.58 -6.44
C GLN A 129 4.21 -29.11 -5.65
N PRO A 130 4.54 -28.50 -4.48
CA PRO A 130 3.82 -27.41 -3.82
C PRO A 130 4.21 -26.01 -4.33
N MET A 131 3.19 -25.22 -4.71
CA MET A 131 3.33 -23.82 -5.10
C MET A 131 3.35 -22.93 -3.87
N ILE A 132 4.54 -22.43 -3.51
CA ILE A 132 4.75 -21.53 -2.38
C ILE A 132 5.59 -20.33 -2.79
N TYR A 133 5.56 -19.26 -1.98
CA TYR A 133 6.45 -18.14 -2.21
C TYR A 133 7.89 -18.53 -1.94
N ARG A 134 8.77 -18.27 -2.89
CA ARG A 134 10.20 -18.53 -2.76
C ARG A 134 11.01 -17.28 -3.07
N PRO A 135 12.11 -17.03 -2.33
CA PRO A 135 13.08 -16.01 -2.68
C PRO A 135 13.68 -16.31 -4.07
N MET A 136 13.81 -15.27 -4.89
CA MET A 136 14.36 -15.35 -6.25
C MET A 136 15.75 -14.71 -6.32
N TYR A 137 16.42 -14.79 -7.47
CA TYR A 137 17.83 -14.40 -7.60
C TYR A 137 18.18 -12.98 -7.12
N ALA A 138 17.25 -12.01 -7.22
CA ALA A 138 17.51 -10.63 -6.77
C ALA A 138 17.51 -10.46 -5.24
N SER A 139 17.16 -11.51 -4.51
CA SER A 139 17.19 -11.58 -3.04
C SER A 139 18.45 -12.29 -2.49
N VAL A 140 19.42 -12.64 -3.35
CA VAL A 140 20.61 -13.41 -2.96
C VAL A 140 21.90 -12.63 -3.23
N GLY A 141 22.84 -12.68 -2.29
CA GLY A 141 24.18 -12.11 -2.45
C GLY A 141 24.19 -10.62 -2.81
N LYS A 142 25.11 -10.22 -3.70
CA LYS A 142 25.28 -8.82 -4.11
C LYS A 142 24.15 -8.27 -5.00
N ALA A 143 23.20 -9.11 -5.42
CA ALA A 143 22.01 -8.64 -6.14
C ALA A 143 21.11 -7.78 -5.25
N ILE A 144 21.08 -8.06 -3.93
CA ILE A 144 20.27 -7.32 -2.94
C ILE A 144 20.64 -5.84 -2.92
N GLY A 145 21.95 -5.53 -2.93
CA GLY A 145 22.46 -4.16 -2.92
C GLY A 145 22.05 -3.37 -4.17
N LYS A 146 22.07 -4.04 -5.33
CA LYS A 146 21.74 -3.44 -6.62
C LYS A 146 20.24 -3.35 -6.89
N SER A 147 19.41 -4.15 -6.24
CA SER A 147 17.95 -4.16 -6.45
C SER A 147 17.17 -3.22 -5.54
N SER A 148 17.81 -2.66 -4.49
CA SER A 148 17.12 -1.96 -3.42
C SER A 148 17.76 -0.62 -3.05
N PHE A 149 16.95 0.26 -2.46
CA PHE A 149 17.41 1.53 -1.90
C PHE A 149 17.56 1.47 -0.39
N THR A 150 18.47 2.27 0.15
CA THR A 150 18.43 2.77 1.52
C THR A 150 18.17 4.27 1.46
N PHE A 151 17.04 4.69 2.04
CA PHE A 151 16.70 6.10 2.13
C PHE A 151 17.33 6.72 3.39
N ILE A 152 18.02 7.85 3.25
CA ILE A 152 18.68 8.55 4.36
C ILE A 152 18.35 10.04 4.32
N SER A 153 18.68 10.78 5.39
CA SER A 153 18.55 12.24 5.39
C SER A 153 19.57 12.88 4.44
N GLN A 154 19.26 14.08 3.93
CA GLN A 154 20.19 14.86 3.11
C GLN A 154 21.53 15.09 3.85
N ALA A 155 21.49 15.42 5.14
CA ALA A 155 22.69 15.60 5.96
C ALA A 155 23.55 14.33 6.06
N ALA A 156 22.94 13.15 6.20
CA ALA A 156 23.69 11.89 6.23
C ALA A 156 24.29 11.55 4.86
N HIS A 157 23.60 11.90 3.78
CA HIS A 157 24.10 11.75 2.42
C HIS A 157 25.32 12.66 2.18
N ASP A 158 25.22 13.95 2.51
CA ASP A 158 26.27 14.94 2.30
C ASP A 158 27.51 14.66 3.16
N ASN A 159 27.31 14.14 4.37
CA ASN A 159 28.39 13.68 5.25
C ASN A 159 28.95 12.31 4.86
N LYS A 160 28.52 11.72 3.74
CA LYS A 160 29.00 10.42 3.24
C LYS A 160 28.89 9.29 4.28
N VAL A 161 27.87 9.31 5.13
CA VAL A 161 27.69 8.30 6.20
C VAL A 161 27.60 6.89 5.62
N HIS A 162 26.99 6.75 4.45
CA HIS A 162 26.88 5.48 3.75
C HIS A 162 28.24 4.91 3.29
N GLU A 163 29.19 5.76 2.92
CA GLU A 163 30.57 5.34 2.58
C GLU A 163 31.30 4.89 3.87
N GLN A 164 31.17 5.66 4.95
CA GLN A 164 31.78 5.35 6.25
C GLN A 164 31.29 4.01 6.82
N LEU A 165 30.00 3.69 6.62
CA LEU A 165 29.39 2.44 7.04
C LEU A 165 29.57 1.29 6.03
N GLY A 166 30.17 1.55 4.86
CA GLY A 166 30.35 0.55 3.81
C GLY A 166 29.03 -0.01 3.26
N LEU A 167 27.98 0.82 3.18
CA LEU A 167 26.67 0.37 2.71
C LEU A 167 26.71 0.03 1.22
N GLU A 168 26.33 -1.21 0.87
CA GLU A 168 26.34 -1.68 -0.52
C GLU A 168 25.03 -1.45 -1.29
N LYS A 169 23.95 -1.07 -0.59
CA LYS A 169 22.67 -0.72 -1.23
C LYS A 169 22.77 0.63 -1.93
N GLN A 170 21.97 0.83 -2.97
CA GLN A 170 21.84 2.14 -3.58
C GLN A 170 21.29 3.16 -2.56
N ILE A 171 21.98 4.28 -2.37
CA ILE A 171 21.61 5.28 -1.36
C ILE A 171 20.84 6.41 -2.01
N ARG A 172 19.73 6.83 -1.40
CA ARG A 172 18.90 7.94 -1.90
C ARG A 172 18.54 8.89 -0.75
N PRO A 173 18.81 10.20 -0.86
CA PRO A 173 18.38 11.14 0.15
C PRO A 173 16.86 11.40 0.05
N VAL A 174 16.19 11.51 1.21
CA VAL A 174 14.79 11.96 1.26
C VAL A 174 14.72 13.49 1.11
N ARG A 175 13.68 13.99 0.43
CA ARG A 175 13.50 15.44 0.21
C ARG A 175 12.04 15.86 0.07
N GLY A 176 11.77 17.16 0.21
CA GLY A 176 10.46 17.75 -0.13
C GLY A 176 9.33 17.54 0.88
N ILE A 177 9.63 17.21 2.14
CA ILE A 177 8.63 16.80 3.16
C ILE A 177 8.23 17.88 4.16
N ARG A 178 8.76 19.10 4.05
CA ARG A 178 8.52 20.17 5.04
C ARG A 178 7.37 21.10 4.68
N ASN A 179 7.03 21.19 3.39
CA ASN A 179 6.01 22.10 2.87
C ASN A 179 4.77 21.34 2.37
N LEU A 180 4.65 20.06 2.71
CA LEU A 180 3.52 19.24 2.32
C LEU A 180 2.28 19.61 3.15
N THR A 181 1.16 19.61 2.48
CA THR A 181 -0.17 19.79 3.04
C THR A 181 -1.06 18.61 2.66
N LYS A 182 -2.26 18.55 3.23
CA LYS A 182 -3.25 17.55 2.83
C LYS A 182 -3.58 17.60 1.33
N LYS A 183 -3.46 18.77 0.68
CA LYS A 183 -3.74 18.94 -0.76
C LYS A 183 -2.76 18.19 -1.66
N ASP A 184 -1.58 17.86 -1.15
CA ASP A 184 -0.57 17.12 -1.91
C ASP A 184 -0.87 15.61 -1.99
N MET A 185 -1.78 15.12 -1.14
CA MET A 185 -2.19 13.72 -1.09
C MET A 185 -3.07 13.37 -2.28
N LYS A 186 -2.56 12.50 -3.16
CA LYS A 186 -3.24 12.14 -4.40
C LYS A 186 -4.56 11.45 -4.10
N LEU A 187 -5.64 12.03 -4.64
CA LEU A 187 -7.02 11.54 -4.58
C LEU A 187 -7.59 11.40 -3.16
N ASN A 188 -6.88 11.91 -2.15
CA ASN A 188 -7.20 11.78 -0.74
C ASN A 188 -6.82 13.08 0.00
N SER A 189 -7.32 14.20 -0.51
CA SER A 189 -6.98 15.54 -0.07
C SER A 189 -8.09 16.24 0.72
N GLU A 190 -9.16 15.53 1.09
CA GLU A 190 -10.34 16.14 1.69
C GLU A 190 -10.04 16.66 3.11
N THR A 191 -10.54 17.85 3.41
CA THR A 191 -10.42 18.53 4.71
C THR A 191 -11.77 19.05 5.18
N PRO A 192 -12.75 18.16 5.48
CA PRO A 192 -14.02 18.60 6.02
C PRO A 192 -13.90 19.02 7.49
N ASP A 193 -14.92 19.67 8.02
CA ASP A 193 -15.04 19.90 9.46
C ASP A 193 -15.39 18.58 10.15
N ILE A 194 -14.60 18.19 11.15
CA ILE A 194 -14.77 16.94 11.90
C ILE A 194 -14.92 17.27 13.37
N SER A 195 -16.00 16.82 13.98
CA SER A 195 -16.20 16.90 15.42
C SER A 195 -16.45 15.51 16.00
N VAL A 196 -16.00 15.32 17.25
CA VAL A 196 -16.20 14.09 18.01
C VAL A 196 -16.78 14.47 19.36
N ASP A 197 -17.93 13.90 19.70
CA ASP A 197 -18.53 14.10 21.01
C ASP A 197 -17.70 13.38 22.09
N PRO A 198 -17.27 14.08 23.16
CA PRO A 198 -16.38 13.50 24.16
C PRO A 198 -17.05 12.46 25.08
N GLN A 199 -18.39 12.41 25.10
CA GLN A 199 -19.17 11.49 25.93
C GLN A 199 -19.69 10.30 25.12
N THR A 200 -20.19 10.55 23.91
CA THR A 200 -20.82 9.50 23.08
C THR A 200 -19.88 8.92 22.03
N TYR A 201 -18.75 9.58 21.75
CA TYR A 201 -17.81 9.24 20.67
C TYR A 201 -18.42 9.27 19.27
N GLU A 202 -19.57 9.94 19.12
CA GLU A 202 -20.21 10.21 17.85
C GLU A 202 -19.31 11.10 17.00
N VAL A 203 -19.07 10.67 15.76
CA VAL A 203 -18.25 11.42 14.80
C VAL A 203 -19.17 12.11 13.81
N LYS A 204 -19.02 13.43 13.68
CA LYS A 204 -19.75 14.23 12.69
C LYS A 204 -18.80 14.79 11.66
N ILE A 205 -19.24 14.81 10.41
CA ILE A 205 -18.56 15.47 9.30
C ILE A 205 -19.50 16.54 8.75
N ASN A 206 -19.06 17.80 8.76
CA ASN A 206 -19.87 18.96 8.37
C ASN A 206 -21.25 18.98 9.07
N GLY A 207 -21.30 18.56 10.34
CA GLY A 207 -22.52 18.48 11.14
C GLY A 207 -23.34 17.20 10.99
N GLU A 208 -23.05 16.34 10.02
CA GLU A 208 -23.77 15.08 9.79
C GLU A 208 -23.08 13.91 10.51
N VAL A 209 -23.84 13.08 11.22
CA VAL A 209 -23.31 11.88 11.88
C VAL A 209 -22.89 10.86 10.84
N ILE A 210 -21.64 10.40 10.93
CA ILE A 210 -21.08 9.42 10.01
C ILE A 210 -20.84 8.11 10.73
N THR A 211 -21.45 7.06 10.21
CA THR A 211 -21.28 5.68 10.70
C THR A 211 -21.43 4.69 9.55
N CYS A 212 -21.03 3.45 9.81
CA CYS A 212 -21.26 2.33 8.91
C CYS A 212 -21.40 1.04 9.73
N ASP A 213 -22.17 0.10 9.22
CA ASP A 213 -22.39 -1.17 9.91
C ASP A 213 -21.16 -2.07 9.83
N PRO A 214 -20.89 -2.91 10.84
CA PRO A 214 -19.94 -4.01 10.69
C PRO A 214 -20.41 -4.98 9.60
N VAL A 215 -19.49 -5.78 9.08
CA VAL A 215 -19.81 -6.83 8.10
C VAL A 215 -19.41 -8.20 8.65
N ASP A 216 -20.26 -9.20 8.44
CA ASP A 216 -20.02 -10.57 8.89
C ASP A 216 -18.95 -11.28 8.05
N THR A 217 -18.78 -10.85 6.80
CA THR A 217 -17.82 -11.45 5.87
C THR A 217 -17.11 -10.39 5.04
N VAL A 218 -15.88 -10.68 4.65
CA VAL A 218 -15.06 -9.84 3.78
C VAL A 218 -14.57 -10.64 2.57
N PRO A 219 -14.40 -10.00 1.40
CA PRO A 219 -13.68 -10.62 0.30
C PRO A 219 -12.21 -10.79 0.70
N ILE A 220 -11.46 -11.58 -0.08
CA ILE A 220 -10.03 -11.80 0.21
C ILE A 220 -9.84 -12.34 1.64
N GLY A 221 -10.76 -13.19 2.10
CA GLY A 221 -10.72 -13.86 3.40
C GLY A 221 -10.54 -15.36 3.23
N GLN A 222 -11.42 -16.14 3.86
CA GLN A 222 -11.39 -17.61 3.94
C GLN A 222 -11.14 -18.34 2.61
N ARG A 223 -11.52 -17.77 1.46
CA ARG A 223 -11.30 -18.39 0.14
C ARG A 223 -9.82 -18.59 -0.22
N TYR A 224 -8.93 -17.74 0.29
CA TYR A 224 -7.54 -17.65 -0.20
C TYR A 224 -6.48 -18.17 0.76
N PHE A 225 -6.81 -18.30 2.04
CA PHE A 225 -5.86 -18.60 3.10
C PHE A 225 -6.17 -19.97 3.70
N LEU A 226 -5.11 -20.76 3.92
CA LEU A 226 -5.24 -22.07 4.54
C LEU A 226 -5.58 -21.98 6.03
N PHE A 227 -5.18 -20.86 6.67
CA PHE A 227 -5.41 -20.49 8.06
C PHE A 227 -5.79 -19.01 8.13
#